data_AF-A0A0K1W379-F1
#
_entry.id   AF-A0A0K1W379-F1
#
_cell.length_a   1.000
_cell.length_b   1.000
_cell.length_c   1.000
_cell.angle_alpha   90.00
_cell.angle_beta   90.00
_cell.angle_gamma   90.00
#
_symmetry.space_group_name_H-M   'P 1'
#
loop_
_entity.id
_entity.type
_entity.pdbx_description
1 polymer ?
#
loop_
_entity_poly.entity_id
_entity_poly.type
_entity_poly.pdbx_seq_one_letter_code
_entity_poly.pdbx_strand_id
1 'polypeptide(L)'
;MDVSQKYKIIYDMKTKLIKDYQNIEDDYINKVINYFINNKININFNSIKKEKTILSGVYLMYCKIDNKTIFTYVGESIDLFKRFKQHIQSLNTKKRNYRIMKSLGANEENINFIILSLEKNQNIRLFLETYYIYVLRSKRLNLNSKLVSKRAKCSNNHGNLASRLNNLNNSKLRIGVSLKCKNKLCKEIINLYDNKELLYNRI
;
A
#
# COMPACT_ATOMS: atom_id res chain seq x y z
N MET A 1 8.70 24.80 11.39
CA MET A 1 9.41 23.64 10.81
C MET A 1 9.54 23.85 9.32
N ASP A 2 10.77 23.84 8.81
CA ASP A 2 11.06 23.98 7.38
C ASP A 2 10.54 22.77 6.56
N VAL A 3 10.24 22.97 5.27
CA VAL A 3 9.76 21.94 4.33
C VAL A 3 10.72 20.76 4.25
N SER A 4 12.04 20.99 4.29
CA SER A 4 13.03 19.91 4.28
C SER A 4 12.92 19.05 5.54
N GLN A 5 12.74 19.68 6.71
CA GLN A 5 12.53 18.98 7.98
C GLN A 5 11.21 18.18 7.97
N LYS A 6 10.11 18.77 7.48
CA LYS A 6 8.82 18.05 7.34
C LYS A 6 8.97 16.81 6.46
N TYR A 7 9.62 16.97 5.31
CA TYR A 7 9.86 15.88 4.38
C TYR A 7 10.72 14.78 5.01
N LYS A 8 11.77 15.16 5.75
CA LYS A 8 12.64 14.21 6.47
C LYS A 8 11.85 13.39 7.48
N ILE A 9 10.96 14.01 8.27
CA ILE A 9 10.10 13.29 9.23
C ILE A 9 9.23 12.27 8.49
N ILE A 10 8.53 12.69 7.43
CA ILE A 10 7.68 11.78 6.63
C ILE A 10 8.49 10.64 6.02
N TYR A 11 9.67 10.95 5.49
CA TYR A 11 10.56 9.96 4.93
C TYR A 11 11.00 8.96 6.01
N ASP A 12 11.38 9.44 7.17
CA ASP A 12 11.86 8.63 8.28
C ASP A 12 10.75 7.74 8.85
N MET A 13 9.54 8.27 9.09
CA MET A 13 8.34 7.48 9.43
C MET A 13 8.06 6.34 8.44
N LYS A 14 8.31 6.57 7.16
CA LYS A 14 8.05 5.59 6.10
C LYS A 14 9.14 4.54 5.95
N THR A 15 10.36 4.84 6.36
CA THR A 15 11.54 4.06 5.96
C THR A 15 12.32 3.47 7.13
N LYS A 16 12.20 4.04 8.32
CA LYS A 16 12.96 3.68 9.52
C LYS A 16 12.04 3.17 10.63
N LEU A 17 12.62 2.53 11.63
CA LEU A 17 11.94 2.15 12.87
C LEU A 17 12.37 3.12 13.97
N ILE A 18 11.64 4.23 14.11
CA ILE A 18 11.93 5.27 15.11
C ILE A 18 10.81 5.23 16.15
N LYS A 19 11.16 4.99 17.43
CA LYS A 19 10.19 4.86 18.52
C LYS A 19 9.34 6.13 18.67
N ASP A 20 9.96 7.29 18.60
CA ASP A 20 9.31 8.60 18.78
C ASP A 20 8.20 8.88 17.75
N TYR A 21 8.24 8.22 16.60
CA TYR A 21 7.24 8.41 15.55
C TYR A 21 6.14 7.34 15.53
N GLN A 22 6.17 6.35 16.43
CA GLN A 22 5.22 5.25 16.41
C GLN A 22 3.76 5.68 16.56
N ASN A 23 3.47 6.61 17.49
CA ASN A 23 2.11 7.11 17.70
C ASN A 23 1.61 7.87 16.46
N ILE A 24 2.46 8.72 15.86
CA ILE A 24 2.12 9.47 14.65
C ILE A 24 1.88 8.51 13.48
N GLU A 25 2.68 7.45 13.36
CA GLU A 25 2.49 6.40 12.35
C GLU A 25 1.18 5.63 12.56
N ASP A 26 0.88 5.20 13.80
CA ASP A 26 -0.37 4.51 14.15
C ASP A 26 -1.58 5.39 13.79
N ASP A 27 -1.58 6.66 14.19
CA ASP A 27 -2.63 7.63 13.89
C ASP A 27 -2.81 7.84 12.39
N TYR A 28 -1.71 8.02 11.65
CA TYR A 28 -1.75 8.21 10.21
C TYR A 28 -2.35 6.97 9.51
N ILE A 29 -1.86 5.77 9.84
CA ILE A 29 -2.33 4.53 9.22
C ILE A 29 -3.80 4.27 9.56
N ASN A 30 -4.21 4.45 10.81
CA ASN A 30 -5.59 4.28 11.22
C ASN A 30 -6.53 5.25 10.49
N LYS A 31 -6.14 6.53 10.36
CA LYS A 31 -6.93 7.51 9.60
C LYS A 31 -7.06 7.14 8.12
N VAL A 32 -5.96 6.72 7.48
CA VAL A 32 -5.97 6.30 6.07
C VAL A 32 -6.86 5.06 5.87
N ILE A 33 -6.74 4.06 6.74
CA ILE A 33 -7.57 2.85 6.67
C ILE A 33 -9.04 3.20 6.86
N ASN A 34 -9.39 4.03 7.85
CA ASN A 34 -10.78 4.43 8.09
C ASN A 34 -11.33 5.23 6.91
N TYR A 35 -10.52 6.10 6.30
CA TYR A 35 -10.89 6.77 5.06
C TYR A 35 -11.18 5.75 3.94
N PHE A 36 -10.34 4.72 3.75
CA PHE A 36 -10.62 3.68 2.76
C PHE A 36 -11.86 2.85 3.10
N ILE A 37 -12.10 2.50 4.37
CA ILE A 37 -13.31 1.79 4.79
C ILE A 37 -14.57 2.56 4.40
N ASN A 38 -14.55 3.89 4.56
CA ASN A 38 -15.73 4.72 4.31
C ASN A 38 -15.95 5.06 2.83
N ASN A 39 -14.90 5.02 2.01
CA ASN A 39 -14.95 5.52 0.62
C ASN A 39 -14.69 4.46 -0.45
N LYS A 40 -14.36 3.22 -0.05
CA LYS A 40 -14.01 2.12 -0.96
C LYS A 40 -14.84 0.87 -0.65
N ILE A 41 -14.75 -0.12 -1.54
CA ILE A 41 -15.55 -1.34 -1.42
C ILE A 41 -14.91 -2.25 -0.38
N ASN A 42 -15.54 -2.35 0.80
CA ASN A 42 -15.14 -3.28 1.84
C ASN A 42 -15.68 -4.69 1.54
N ILE A 43 -14.85 -5.71 1.73
CA ILE A 43 -15.18 -7.09 1.40
C ILE A 43 -15.26 -7.90 2.69
N ASN A 44 -16.46 -8.36 3.01
CA ASN A 44 -16.68 -9.33 4.08
C ASN A 44 -16.17 -10.72 3.65
N PHE A 45 -15.57 -11.45 4.59
CA PHE A 45 -15.21 -12.86 4.46
C PHE A 45 -16.31 -13.76 3.85
N ASN A 46 -17.57 -13.57 4.25
CA ASN A 46 -18.69 -14.33 3.69
C ASN A 46 -18.88 -14.10 2.19
N SER A 47 -18.66 -12.87 1.72
CA SER A 47 -18.69 -12.53 0.30
C SER A 47 -17.56 -13.23 -0.46
N ILE A 48 -16.37 -13.35 0.15
CA ILE A 48 -15.24 -14.02 -0.47
C ILE A 48 -15.57 -15.47 -0.81
N LYS A 49 -16.20 -16.22 0.11
CA LYS A 49 -16.50 -17.65 -0.11
C LYS A 49 -17.44 -17.88 -1.30
N LYS A 50 -18.49 -17.05 -1.42
CA LYS A 50 -19.58 -17.24 -2.38
C LYS A 50 -19.32 -16.63 -3.75
N GLU A 51 -18.49 -15.59 -3.81
CA GLU A 51 -18.30 -14.83 -5.03
C GLU A 51 -17.53 -15.62 -6.11
N LYS A 52 -18.08 -15.57 -7.33
CA LYS A 52 -17.52 -16.18 -8.55
C LYS A 52 -17.12 -15.14 -9.59
N THR A 53 -17.49 -13.88 -9.39
CA THR A 53 -17.16 -12.77 -10.29
C THR A 53 -15.66 -12.53 -10.36
N ILE A 54 -15.14 -12.40 -11.57
CA ILE A 54 -13.74 -12.03 -11.82
C ILE A 54 -13.63 -10.51 -11.84
N LEU A 55 -13.11 -9.96 -10.74
CA LEU A 55 -12.77 -8.54 -10.66
C LEU A 55 -11.25 -8.38 -10.69
N SER A 56 -10.76 -7.56 -11.63
CA SER A 56 -9.36 -7.15 -11.69
C SER A 56 -9.18 -5.80 -11.00
N GLY A 57 -8.14 -5.66 -10.18
CA GLY A 57 -7.90 -4.41 -9.47
C GLY A 57 -6.77 -4.45 -8.45
N VAL A 58 -6.75 -3.43 -7.61
CA VAL A 58 -5.81 -3.26 -6.49
C VAL A 58 -6.59 -3.33 -5.18
N TYR A 59 -6.03 -4.01 -4.19
CA TYR A 59 -6.66 -4.20 -2.89
C TYR A 59 -5.70 -3.88 -1.75
N LEU A 60 -6.32 -3.58 -0.60
CA LEU A 60 -5.69 -3.56 0.71
C LEU A 60 -6.14 -4.81 1.47
N MET A 61 -5.18 -5.55 2.01
CA MET A 61 -5.37 -6.52 3.07
C MET A 61 -4.81 -5.92 4.36
N TYR A 62 -5.59 -5.93 5.44
CA TYR A 62 -5.14 -5.40 6.72
C TYR A 62 -5.67 -6.25 7.87
N CYS A 63 -4.98 -6.21 9.00
CA CYS A 63 -5.41 -6.88 10.23
C CYS A 63 -5.64 -5.85 11.33
N LYS A 64 -6.75 -5.98 12.04
CA LYS A 64 -7.07 -5.19 13.24
C LYS A 64 -7.34 -6.12 14.42
N ILE A 65 -6.67 -5.87 15.54
CA ILE A 65 -6.90 -6.54 16.82
C ILE A 65 -7.11 -5.44 17.86
N ASP A 66 -8.17 -5.53 18.66
CA ASP A 66 -8.55 -4.51 19.66
C ASP A 66 -8.54 -3.07 19.09
N ASN A 67 -9.17 -2.91 17.92
CA ASN A 67 -9.22 -1.65 17.14
C ASN A 67 -7.86 -1.09 16.67
N LYS A 68 -6.74 -1.77 16.95
CA LYS A 68 -5.41 -1.37 16.49
C LYS A 68 -5.04 -2.08 15.19
N THR A 69 -4.59 -1.32 14.19
CA THR A 69 -4.01 -1.92 12.98
C THR A 69 -2.68 -2.59 13.31
N ILE A 70 -2.62 -3.89 13.03
CA ILE A 70 -1.43 -4.71 13.28
C ILE A 70 -0.54 -4.76 12.04
N PHE A 71 -1.13 -4.90 10.87
CA PHE A 71 -0.41 -4.79 9.62
C PHE A 71 -1.30 -4.37 8.45
N THR A 72 -0.64 -3.95 7.38
CA THR A 72 -1.22 -3.66 6.07
C THR A 72 -0.42 -4.35 4.97
N TYR A 73 -1.09 -4.67 3.86
CA TYR A 73 -0.49 -5.22 2.67
C TYR A 73 -1.32 -4.80 1.46
N VAL A 74 -0.67 -4.24 0.46
CA VAL A 74 -1.31 -3.86 -0.81
C VAL A 74 -0.93 -4.89 -1.87
N GLY A 75 -1.88 -5.26 -2.73
CA GLY A 75 -1.58 -6.08 -3.89
C GLY A 75 -2.48 -5.77 -5.07
N GLU A 76 -2.11 -6.28 -6.23
CA GLU A 76 -2.97 -6.31 -7.41
C GLU A 76 -3.30 -7.76 -7.82
N SER A 77 -4.41 -7.93 -8.53
CA SER A 77 -4.78 -9.21 -9.13
C SER A 77 -5.69 -9.00 -10.34
N ILE A 78 -5.63 -9.94 -11.29
CA ILE A 78 -6.65 -10.10 -12.33
C ILE A 78 -7.96 -10.67 -11.78
N ASP A 79 -7.86 -11.39 -10.66
CA ASP A 79 -8.96 -12.01 -9.95
C ASP A 79 -8.75 -11.76 -8.44
N LEU A 80 -9.43 -10.74 -7.94
CA LEU A 80 -9.34 -10.29 -6.55
C LEU A 80 -9.87 -11.36 -5.59
N PHE A 81 -11.03 -11.95 -5.87
CA PHE A 81 -11.65 -12.93 -4.97
C PHE A 81 -10.84 -14.23 -4.86
N LYS A 82 -10.29 -14.73 -5.98
CA LYS A 82 -9.35 -15.85 -5.94
C LYS A 82 -8.11 -15.50 -5.11
N ARG A 83 -7.59 -14.27 -5.24
CA ARG A 83 -6.45 -13.81 -4.45
C ARG A 83 -6.77 -13.70 -2.96
N PHE A 84 -7.96 -13.23 -2.59
CA PHE A 84 -8.37 -13.16 -1.18
C PHE A 84 -8.49 -14.56 -0.55
N LYS A 85 -9.14 -15.50 -1.26
CA LYS A 85 -9.20 -16.92 -0.86
C LYS A 85 -7.80 -17.50 -0.64
N GLN A 86 -6.87 -17.21 -1.55
CA GLN A 86 -5.48 -17.67 -1.44
C GLN A 86 -4.78 -17.12 -0.20
N HIS A 87 -4.98 -15.85 0.16
CA HIS A 87 -4.37 -15.26 1.35
C HIS A 87 -4.88 -15.93 2.62
N ILE A 88 -6.21 -16.05 2.75
CA ILE A 88 -6.88 -16.71 3.88
C ILE A 88 -6.35 -18.14 4.04
N GLN A 89 -6.44 -18.95 2.98
CA GLN A 89 -5.96 -20.35 3.00
C GLN A 89 -4.47 -20.44 3.32
N SER A 90 -3.67 -19.47 2.88
CA SER A 90 -2.23 -19.48 3.09
C SER A 90 -1.81 -19.09 4.50
N LEU A 91 -2.69 -18.51 5.34
CA LEU A 91 -2.39 -18.17 6.74
C LEU A 91 -1.91 -19.39 7.56
N ASN A 92 -2.41 -20.58 7.22
CA ASN A 92 -2.03 -21.84 7.89
C ASN A 92 -0.81 -22.54 7.26
N THR A 93 -0.15 -21.93 6.27
CA THR A 93 1.00 -22.53 5.59
C THR A 93 2.34 -22.17 6.23
N LYS A 94 3.38 -22.94 5.92
CA LYS A 94 4.76 -22.67 6.38
C LYS A 94 5.46 -21.54 5.59
N LYS A 95 4.77 -20.88 4.66
CA LYS A 95 5.34 -19.80 3.83
C LYS A 95 5.71 -18.59 4.71
N ARG A 96 6.94 -18.07 4.55
CA ARG A 96 7.53 -17.03 5.40
C ARG A 96 6.61 -15.82 5.66
N ASN A 97 6.00 -15.23 4.62
CA ASN A 97 5.17 -14.03 4.78
C ASN A 97 3.93 -14.31 5.65
N TYR A 98 3.28 -15.46 5.48
CA TYR A 98 2.10 -15.83 6.24
C TYR A 98 2.44 -16.26 7.67
N ARG A 99 3.61 -16.87 7.88
CA ARG A 99 4.15 -17.09 9.24
C ARG A 99 4.31 -15.77 10.01
N ILE A 100 4.81 -14.73 9.35
CA ILE A 100 4.93 -13.39 9.96
C ILE A 100 3.55 -12.84 10.32
N MET A 101 2.59 -12.90 9.39
CA MET A 101 1.21 -12.47 9.66
C MET A 101 0.62 -13.22 10.86
N LYS A 102 0.76 -14.56 10.91
CA LYS A 102 0.26 -15.38 12.02
C LYS A 102 0.96 -15.06 13.34
N SER A 103 2.28 -14.83 13.33
CA SER A 103 3.00 -14.42 14.56
C SER A 103 2.58 -13.05 15.08
N LEU A 104 2.01 -12.20 14.21
CA LEU A 104 1.39 -10.93 14.60
C LEU A 104 -0.06 -11.10 15.06
N GLY A 105 -0.58 -12.33 15.12
CA GLY A 105 -1.95 -12.63 15.56
C GLY A 105 -2.99 -12.70 14.44
N ALA A 106 -2.59 -12.69 13.16
CA ALA A 106 -3.54 -12.79 12.05
C ALA A 106 -4.30 -14.13 12.03
N ASN A 107 -5.61 -14.06 11.86
CA ASN A 107 -6.50 -15.18 11.62
C ASN A 107 -7.60 -14.78 10.63
N GLU A 108 -8.53 -15.69 10.34
CA GLU A 108 -9.60 -15.42 9.36
C GLU A 108 -10.61 -14.36 9.85
N GLU A 109 -10.74 -14.18 11.17
CA GLU A 109 -11.73 -13.28 11.78
C GLU A 109 -11.25 -11.83 11.81
N ASN A 110 -9.93 -11.61 11.93
CA ASN A 110 -9.35 -10.28 12.07
C ASN A 110 -8.69 -9.74 10.80
N ILE A 111 -8.57 -10.57 9.76
CA ILE A 111 -8.06 -10.15 8.45
C ILE A 111 -9.20 -9.60 7.58
N ASN A 112 -8.97 -8.41 7.03
CA ASN A 112 -9.97 -7.64 6.29
C ASN A 112 -9.43 -7.25 4.92
N PHE A 113 -10.34 -7.12 3.94
CA PHE A 113 -10.00 -6.78 2.56
C PHE A 113 -10.81 -5.58 2.08
N ILE A 114 -10.15 -4.65 1.39
CA ILE A 114 -10.79 -3.51 0.72
C ILE A 114 -10.32 -3.47 -0.72
N ILE A 115 -11.24 -3.33 -1.67
CA ILE A 115 -10.90 -3.06 -3.08
C ILE A 115 -10.64 -1.56 -3.21
N LEU A 116 -9.39 -1.19 -3.46
CA LEU A 116 -8.95 0.19 -3.56
C LEU A 116 -9.25 0.80 -4.94
N SER A 117 -9.14 -0.02 -5.99
CA SER A 117 -9.45 0.37 -7.37
C SER A 117 -9.76 -0.86 -8.22
N LEU A 118 -10.74 -0.74 -9.11
CA LEU A 118 -11.00 -1.71 -10.18
C LEU A 118 -10.29 -1.23 -11.45
N GLU A 119 -9.49 -2.10 -12.07
CA GLU A 119 -8.72 -1.76 -13.27
C GLU A 119 -8.32 -3.04 -14.02
N LYS A 120 -8.55 -3.08 -15.33
CA LYS A 120 -8.27 -4.23 -16.21
C LYS A 120 -6.87 -4.20 -16.81
N ASN A 121 -6.30 -3.02 -17.05
CA ASN A 121 -4.95 -2.86 -17.55
C ASN A 121 -3.91 -3.20 -16.47
N GLN A 122 -3.02 -4.15 -16.77
CA GLN A 122 -2.01 -4.60 -15.82
C GLN A 122 -1.03 -3.49 -15.42
N ASN A 123 -0.56 -2.67 -16.36
CA ASN A 123 0.41 -1.63 -16.05
C ASN A 123 -0.21 -0.57 -15.12
N ILE A 124 -1.45 -0.15 -15.41
CA ILE A 124 -2.18 0.79 -14.55
C ILE A 124 -2.38 0.20 -13.14
N ARG A 125 -2.77 -1.09 -13.03
CA ARG A 125 -2.85 -1.75 -11.72
C ARG A 125 -1.52 -1.75 -10.97
N LEU A 126 -0.40 -2.02 -11.63
CA LEU A 126 0.92 -2.03 -11.00
C LEU A 126 1.36 -0.63 -10.53
N PHE A 127 0.96 0.42 -11.26
CA PHE A 127 1.16 1.80 -10.83
C PHE A 127 0.29 2.16 -9.63
N LEU A 128 -0.99 1.79 -9.65
CA LEU A 128 -1.91 2.00 -8.53
C LEU A 128 -1.46 1.20 -7.29
N GLU A 129 -1.02 -0.04 -7.45
CA GLU A 129 -0.41 -0.84 -6.37
C GLU A 129 0.78 -0.08 -5.76
N THR A 130 1.70 0.41 -6.60
CA THR A 130 2.85 1.20 -6.16
C THR A 130 2.41 2.45 -5.39
N TYR A 131 1.45 3.20 -5.91
CA TYR A 131 0.86 4.36 -5.24
C TYR A 131 0.36 4.02 -3.84
N TYR A 132 -0.51 3.00 -3.72
CA TYR A 132 -1.10 2.63 -2.44
C TYR A 132 -0.08 2.03 -1.45
N ILE A 133 0.95 1.32 -1.94
CA ILE A 133 2.09 0.91 -1.10
C ILE A 133 2.74 2.14 -0.48
N TYR A 134 2.97 3.22 -1.25
CA TYR A 134 3.55 4.44 -0.70
C TYR A 134 2.61 5.17 0.25
N VAL A 135 1.31 5.20 -0.03
CA VAL A 135 0.32 5.79 0.89
C VAL A 135 0.36 5.11 2.26
N LEU A 136 0.39 3.78 2.28
CA LEU A 136 0.36 2.95 3.50
C LEU A 136 1.75 2.58 4.03
N ARG A 137 2.82 3.09 3.40
CA ARG A 137 4.19 2.71 3.75
C ARG A 137 4.49 3.04 5.20
N SER A 138 4.86 2.01 5.96
CA SER A 138 5.47 2.07 7.29
C SER A 138 6.40 0.87 7.41
N LYS A 139 7.58 1.05 8.02
CA LYS A 139 8.53 -0.05 8.23
C LYS A 139 8.02 -1.06 9.26
N ARG A 140 7.14 -0.62 10.17
CA ARG A 140 6.56 -1.43 11.24
C ARG A 140 5.29 -2.16 10.80
N LEU A 141 4.39 -1.46 10.11
CA LEU A 141 3.04 -1.95 9.84
C LEU A 141 2.85 -2.52 8.43
N ASN A 142 3.61 -2.09 7.43
CA ASN A 142 3.37 -2.51 6.05
C ASN A 142 4.24 -3.71 5.65
N LEU A 143 3.61 -4.78 5.18
CA LEU A 143 4.27 -6.04 4.83
C LEU A 143 4.75 -6.10 3.37
N ASN A 144 4.55 -5.06 2.56
CA ASN A 144 5.09 -5.04 1.20
C ASN A 144 6.62 -4.95 1.25
N SER A 145 7.29 -6.02 0.84
CA SER A 145 8.76 -6.05 0.77
C SER A 145 9.33 -5.27 -0.40
N LYS A 146 8.51 -4.97 -1.42
CA LYS A 146 8.91 -4.20 -2.61
C LYS A 146 8.00 -2.99 -2.75
N LEU A 147 8.61 -1.86 -3.09
CA LEU A 147 7.91 -0.60 -3.34
C LEU A 147 7.31 -0.53 -4.75
N VAL A 148 7.84 -1.33 -5.68
CA VAL A 148 7.31 -1.52 -7.02
C VAL A 148 7.30 -3.01 -7.31
N SER A 149 6.23 -3.49 -7.93
CA SER A 149 6.19 -4.84 -8.44
C SER A 149 7.30 -5.07 -9.47
N LYS A 150 7.96 -6.24 -9.42
CA LYS A 150 8.97 -6.64 -10.43
C LYS A 150 8.37 -6.73 -11.84
N ARG A 151 7.04 -6.79 -11.96
CA ARG A 151 6.31 -6.84 -13.23
C ARG A 151 6.08 -5.46 -13.84
N ALA A 152 6.29 -4.36 -13.10
CA ALA A 152 6.10 -3.01 -13.63
C ALA A 152 7.19 -2.69 -14.66
N LYS A 153 6.77 -2.49 -15.90
CA LYS A 153 7.63 -2.16 -17.04
C LYS A 153 7.55 -0.68 -17.34
N CYS A 154 8.66 -0.14 -17.82
CA CYS A 154 8.68 1.16 -18.47
C CYS A 154 7.70 1.15 -19.64
N SER A 155 6.90 2.21 -19.78
CA SER A 155 6.00 2.44 -20.92
C SER A 155 6.72 2.33 -22.27
N ASN A 156 7.96 2.81 -22.32
CA ASN A 156 8.84 2.73 -23.49
C ASN A 156 9.65 1.41 -23.58
N ASN A 157 9.26 0.37 -22.84
CA ASN A 157 9.88 -0.97 -22.85
C ASN A 157 11.38 -1.04 -22.51
N HIS A 158 11.99 0.02 -21.96
CA HIS A 158 13.40 0.06 -21.55
C HIS A 158 13.76 -0.84 -20.35
N GLY A 159 12.83 -1.66 -19.86
CA GLY A 159 13.05 -2.57 -18.73
C GLY A 159 12.16 -2.27 -17.52
N ASN A 160 12.58 -2.78 -16.36
CA ASN A 160 11.79 -2.69 -15.13
C ASN A 160 11.90 -1.28 -14.50
N LEU A 161 10.86 -0.91 -13.76
CA LEU A 161 10.83 0.35 -13.01
C LEU A 161 11.39 0.21 -11.59
N ALA A 162 11.92 1.30 -11.06
CA ALA A 162 12.25 1.50 -9.66
C ALA A 162 11.57 2.77 -9.17
N SER A 163 11.12 2.81 -7.92
CA SER A 163 10.46 3.97 -7.34
C SER A 163 11.30 4.62 -6.24
N ARG A 164 11.10 5.94 -6.07
CA ARG A 164 11.63 6.70 -4.95
C ARG A 164 10.62 7.75 -4.49
N LEU A 165 10.42 7.85 -3.17
CA LEU A 165 9.70 8.98 -2.57
C LEU A 165 10.54 10.24 -2.72
N ASN A 166 9.91 11.33 -3.15
CA ASN A 166 10.54 12.64 -3.30
C ASN A 166 9.59 13.73 -2.82
N ASN A 167 10.15 14.86 -2.39
CA ASN A 167 9.41 16.12 -2.33
C ASN A 167 9.50 16.78 -3.71
N LEU A 168 8.36 17.14 -4.28
CA LEU A 168 8.23 17.70 -5.63
C LEU A 168 8.29 19.23 -5.65
N ASN A 169 8.28 19.88 -4.47
CA ASN A 169 8.31 21.33 -4.37
C ASN A 169 9.11 21.77 -3.13
N ASN A 170 10.04 22.70 -3.32
CA ASN A 170 10.93 23.17 -2.26
C ASN A 170 10.26 24.18 -1.31
N SER A 171 9.24 24.92 -1.75
CA SER A 171 8.53 25.93 -0.96
C SER A 171 7.28 25.40 -0.24
N LYS A 172 6.69 24.32 -0.75
CA LYS A 172 5.54 23.63 -0.12
C LYS A 172 5.76 22.15 -0.15
N LEU A 173 5.46 21.46 0.96
CA LEU A 173 5.55 20.01 1.02
C LEU A 173 4.60 19.38 -0.01
N ARG A 174 5.16 18.72 -1.04
CA ARG A 174 4.41 17.99 -2.07
C ARG A 174 5.03 16.62 -2.26
N ILE A 175 4.45 15.60 -1.65
CA ILE A 175 5.00 14.26 -1.73
C ILE A 175 4.66 13.62 -3.09
N GLY A 176 5.67 13.07 -3.76
CA GLY A 176 5.52 12.31 -4.98
C GLY A 176 6.40 11.06 -5.00
N VAL A 177 6.07 10.14 -5.89
CA VAL A 177 6.84 8.93 -6.17
C VAL A 177 7.38 9.05 -7.58
N SER A 178 8.68 9.23 -7.72
CA SER A 178 9.32 9.13 -9.04
C SER A 178 9.52 7.67 -9.38
N LEU A 179 9.06 7.28 -10.56
CA LEU A 179 9.27 5.99 -11.18
C LEU A 179 10.34 6.16 -12.26
N LYS A 180 11.50 5.58 -12.04
CA LYS A 180 12.60 5.64 -13.00
C LYS A 180 12.80 4.27 -13.61
N CYS A 181 12.95 4.20 -14.91
CA CYS A 181 13.46 2.99 -15.56
C CYS A 181 14.84 2.65 -14.96
N LYS A 182 15.11 1.37 -14.71
CA LYS A 182 16.43 0.95 -14.23
C LYS A 182 17.57 1.37 -15.16
N ASN A 183 17.31 1.44 -16.46
CA ASN A 183 18.27 1.91 -17.47
C ASN A 183 18.36 3.45 -17.52
N LYS A 184 17.68 4.15 -16.61
CA LYS A 184 17.69 5.61 -16.40
C LYS A 184 17.20 6.48 -17.56
N LEU A 185 16.70 5.88 -18.65
CA LEU A 185 16.23 6.57 -19.85
C LEU A 185 14.86 7.26 -19.69
N CYS A 186 14.00 6.75 -18.81
CA CYS A 186 12.66 7.30 -18.60
C CYS A 186 12.41 7.55 -17.12
N LYS A 187 11.66 8.62 -16.86
CA LYS A 187 11.19 9.00 -15.52
C LYS A 187 9.74 9.43 -15.62
N GLU A 188 8.90 8.77 -14.84
CA GLU A 188 7.50 9.13 -14.60
C GLU A 188 7.38 9.60 -13.14
N ILE A 189 6.34 10.36 -12.83
CA ILE A 189 6.06 10.82 -11.47
C ILE A 189 4.61 10.48 -11.15
N ILE A 190 4.40 9.75 -10.06
CA ILE A 190 3.09 9.60 -9.43
C ILE A 190 3.01 10.64 -8.31
N ASN A 191 2.09 11.57 -8.42
CA ASN A 191 1.82 12.52 -7.36
C ASN A 191 1.05 11.83 -6.21
N LEU A 192 1.55 11.92 -4.98
CA LEU A 192 0.79 11.45 -3.82
C LEU A 192 -0.12 12.54 -3.23
N TYR A 193 -0.10 13.76 -3.79
CA TYR A 193 -0.88 14.89 -3.31
C TYR A 193 -2.14 15.19 -4.14
N ASP A 194 -2.26 14.62 -5.35
CA ASP A 194 -3.39 14.90 -6.26
C ASP A 194 -4.71 14.32 -5.75
N ASN A 195 -4.65 13.40 -4.78
CA ASN A 195 -5.82 13.02 -4.02
C ASN A 195 -5.92 13.96 -2.81
N LYS A 196 -6.80 14.97 -2.90
CA LYS A 196 -7.04 15.99 -1.85
C LYS A 196 -7.35 15.39 -0.47
N GLU A 197 -7.68 14.11 -0.43
CA GLU A 197 -8.06 13.35 0.74
C GLU A 197 -6.87 12.66 1.45
N LEU A 198 -5.66 12.69 0.86
CA LEU A 198 -4.45 12.18 1.51
C LEU A 198 -3.87 13.15 2.55
N LEU A 199 -3.74 12.64 3.78
CA LEU A 199 -3.39 13.37 5.01
C LEU A 199 -2.00 14.02 5.05
N TYR A 200 -1.11 13.78 4.08
CA TYR A 200 0.19 14.47 4.03
C TYR A 200 0.06 15.98 4.01
N ASN A 201 -1.06 16.49 3.51
CA ASN A 201 -1.33 17.93 3.47
C ASN A 201 -1.62 18.55 4.84
N ARG A 202 -1.78 17.74 5.91
CA ARG A 202 -2.10 18.19 7.28
C ARG A 202 -0.97 18.01 8.30
N ILE A 203 0.20 17.51 7.87
CA ILE A 203 1.44 17.39 8.67
C ILE A 203 2.37 18.57 8.34
#